data_AF-A0A3A5K0D9-F1
#
_entry.id   AF-A0A3A5K0D9-F1
#
_cell.length_a   1.000
_cell.length_b   1.000
_cell.length_c   1.000
_cell.angle_alpha   90.00
_cell.angle_beta   90.00
_cell.angle_gamma   90.00
#
_symmetry.space_group_name_H-M   'P 1'
#
loop_
_entity.id
_entity.type
_entity.pdbx_description
1 polymer ?
#
loop_
_entity_poly.entity_id
_entity_poly.type
_entity_poly.pdbx_seq_one_letter_code
_entity_poly.pdbx_strand_id
1 'polypeptide(L)' 'MLKTYDLTVDPIERTAQLISLAELMRDVLESDSDNRDKYLAALVGLFDISIRDLHCLLEGNQLPEVVA' A
#
# COMPACT_ATOMS: atom_id res chain seq x y z
N MET A 1 0.43 27.77 0.19
CA MET A 1 0.36 27.22 -1.18
C MET A 1 0.80 25.77 -1.11
N LEU A 2 -0.14 24.82 -1.14
CA LEU A 2 0.18 23.39 -1.16
C LEU A 2 0.87 23.09 -2.48
N LYS A 3 2.13 22.63 -2.42
CA LYS A 3 2.82 22.13 -3.61
C LYS A 3 2.13 20.82 -4.01
N THR A 4 1.31 20.87 -5.04
CA THR A 4 0.89 19.67 -5.77
C THR A 4 2.13 19.16 -6.48
N TYR A 5 2.81 18.19 -5.86
CA TYR A 5 3.77 17.38 -6.58
C TYR A 5 2.94 16.55 -7.56
N ASP A 6 3.14 16.77 -8.87
CA ASP A 6 2.73 15.82 -9.91
C ASP A 6 3.57 14.55 -9.72
N LEU A 7 3.23 13.80 -8.67
CA LEU A 7 3.58 12.42 -8.55
C LEU A 7 2.72 11.71 -9.59
N THR A 8 3.23 11.67 -10.84
CA THR A 8 2.71 10.83 -11.91
C THR A 8 2.95 9.38 -11.53
N VAL A 9 2.21 8.93 -10.54
CA VAL A 9 2.26 7.58 -10.04
C VAL A 9 1.32 6.78 -10.93
N ASP A 10 1.89 5.84 -11.68
CA ASP A 10 1.11 4.95 -12.53
C ASP A 10 0.35 3.94 -11.63
N PRO A 11 -0.99 3.88 -11.71
CA PRO A 11 -1.78 2.87 -10.99
C PRO A 11 -1.32 1.43 -11.28
N ILE A 12 -0.78 1.17 -12.49
CA ILE A 12 -0.25 -0.14 -12.86
C ILE A 12 1.00 -0.46 -12.04
N GLU A 13 1.93 0.50 -11.90
CA GLU A 13 3.13 0.33 -11.09
C GLU A 13 2.79 0.10 -9.62
N ARG A 14 1.81 0.85 -9.08
CA ARG A 14 1.32 0.64 -7.71
C ARG A 14 0.67 -0.71 -7.50
N THR A 15 -0.09 -1.19 -8.49
CA THR A 15 -0.67 -2.53 -8.46
C THR A 15 0.42 -3.60 -8.47
N ALA A 16 1.47 -3.43 -9.28
CA ALA A 16 2.61 -4.35 -9.29
C ALA A 16 3.34 -4.38 -7.93
N GLN A 17 3.54 -3.23 -7.29
CA GLN A 17 4.13 -3.14 -5.94
C GLN A 17 3.27 -3.86 -4.89
N LEU A 18 1.94 -3.75 -4.95
CA LEU A 18 1.02 -4.49 -4.07
C LEU A 18 1.10 -6.00 -4.29
N ILE A 19 1.24 -6.46 -5.53
CA ILE A 19 1.45 -7.88 -5.85
C ILE A 19 2.75 -8.37 -5.19
N SER A 20 3.86 -7.66 -5.40
CA SER A 20 5.15 -8.03 -4.79
C SER A 20 5.10 -8.01 -3.26
N LEU A 21 4.33 -7.09 -2.66
CA LEU A 21 4.13 -7.06 -1.22
C LEU A 21 3.34 -8.27 -0.72
N ALA A 22 2.30 -8.69 -1.45
CA ALA A 22 1.55 -9.90 -1.12
C ALA A 22 2.39 -11.18 -1.27
N GLU A 23 3.28 -11.23 -2.25
CA GLU A 23 4.26 -12.31 -2.41
C GLU A 23 5.22 -12.35 -1.22
N LEU A 24 5.79 -11.21 -0.82
CA LEU A 24 6.67 -11.13 0.34
C LEU A 24 5.96 -11.55 1.64
N MET A 25 4.69 -11.18 1.82
CA MET A 25 3.89 -11.64 2.96
C MET A 25 3.74 -13.16 2.97
N ARG A 26 3.56 -13.79 1.81
CA ARG A 26 3.51 -15.26 1.69
C ARG A 26 4.85 -15.89 2.04
N ASP A 27 5.95 -15.34 1.51
CA ASP A 27 7.30 -15.85 1.79
C ASP A 27 7.64 -15.76 3.28
N VAL A 28 7.25 -14.66 3.95
CA VAL A 28 7.43 -14.52 5.39
C VAL A 28 6.55 -15.52 6.15
N LEU A 29 5.30 -15.73 5.73
CA LEU A 29 4.39 -16.69 6.36
C LEU A 29 4.94 -18.13 6.30
N GLU A 30 5.54 -18.50 5.18
CA GLU A 30 6.17 -19.81 4.95
C GLU A 30 7.55 -19.93 5.62
N SER A 31 8.15 -18.81 6.03
CA SER A 31 9.43 -18.81 6.73
C SER A 31 9.32 -19.30 8.17
N ASP A 32 10.37 -20.00 8.64
CA ASP A 32 10.51 -20.43 10.03
C ASP A 32 11.22 -19.37 10.90
N SER A 33 10.98 -18.08 10.60
CA SER A 33 11.61 -16.98 11.32
C SER A 33 10.98 -16.77 12.70
N ASP A 34 11.81 -16.66 13.74
CA ASP A 34 11.37 -16.27 15.09
C ASP A 34 10.63 -14.91 15.13
N ASN A 35 10.83 -14.07 14.11
CA ASN A 35 10.20 -12.74 13.99
C ASN A 35 9.06 -12.69 12.97
N ARG A 36 8.61 -13.84 12.45
CA ARG A 36 7.58 -13.94 11.41
C ARG A 36 6.37 -13.05 11.71
N ASP A 37 5.78 -13.19 12.88
CA ASP A 37 4.53 -12.49 13.22
C ASP A 37 4.74 -10.95 13.27
N LYS A 38 5.91 -10.51 13.72
CA LYS A 38 6.29 -9.09 13.74
C LYS A 38 6.49 -8.54 12.33
N TYR A 39 7.13 -9.33 11.45
CA TYR A 39 7.30 -8.95 10.05
C TYR A 39 5.97 -8.93 9.29
N LEU A 40 5.12 -9.93 9.49
CA LEU A 40 3.77 -9.96 8.90
C LEU A 40 2.95 -8.75 9.34
N ALA A 41 2.97 -8.40 10.63
CA ALA A 41 2.26 -7.23 11.13
C ALA A 41 2.72 -5.92 10.44
N ALA A 42 4.03 -5.76 10.23
CA ALA A 42 4.58 -4.61 9.53
C ALA A 42 4.17 -4.60 8.04
N LEU A 43 4.22 -5.75 7.37
CA LEU A 43 3.86 -5.89 5.95
C LEU A 43 2.36 -5.66 5.71
N VAL A 44 1.49 -6.15 6.62
CA VAL A 44 0.05 -5.86 6.59
C VAL A 44 -0.18 -4.35 6.68
N GLY A 45 0.50 -3.67 7.62
CA GLY A 45 0.38 -2.21 7.73
C GLY A 45 0.81 -1.47 6.46
N LEU A 46 1.88 -1.92 5.81
CA LEU A 46 2.32 -1.35 4.53
C LEU A 46 1.31 -1.64 3.40
N PHE A 47 0.70 -2.81 3.39
CA PHE A 47 -0.29 -3.20 2.41
C PHE A 47 -1.56 -2.36 2.53
N ASP A 48 -2.04 -2.14 3.76
CA ASP A 48 -3.20 -1.31 4.06
C ASP A 48 -3.02 0.15 3.61
N ILE A 49 -1.82 0.71 3.81
CA ILE A 49 -1.51 2.07 3.35
C ILE A 49 -1.47 2.10 1.83
N SER A 50 -0.74 1.15 1.22
CA SER A 50 -0.52 1.13 -0.22
C SER A 50 -1.80 0.90 -1.01
N ILE A 51 -2.74 0.10 -0.50
CA ILE A 51 -4.03 -0.16 -1.16
C ILE A 51 -4.97 1.04 -1.05
N ARG A 52 -4.94 1.77 0.06
CA ARG A 52 -5.68 3.03 0.23
C ARG A 52 -5.13 4.12 -0.69
N ASP A 53 -3.81 4.22 -0.79
CA ASP A 53 -3.16 5.16 -1.72
C ASP A 53 -3.52 4.85 -3.17
N LEU A 54 -3.53 3.58 -3.57
CA LEU A 54 -3.99 3.16 -4.90
C LEU A 54 -5.47 3.49 -5.12
N HIS A 55 -6.32 3.23 -4.12
CA HIS A 55 -7.74 3.58 -4.20
C HIS A 55 -7.93 5.08 -4.42
N CYS A 56 -7.30 5.93 -3.61
CA CYS A 56 -7.33 7.38 -3.76
C CYS A 56 -6.84 7.82 -5.14
N LEU A 57 -5.75 7.22 -5.64
CA LEU A 57 -5.20 7.51 -6.97
C LEU A 57 -6.21 7.17 -8.08
N LEU A 58 -6.89 6.02 -7.98
CA LEU A 58 -7.91 5.59 -8.94
C LEU A 58 -9.17 6.46 -8.88
N GLU A 59 -9.51 7.02 -7.72
CA GLU A 59 -10.58 8.02 -7.55
C GLU A 59 -10.17 9.43 -8.02
N GLY A 60 -8.97 9.59 -8.60
CA GLY A 60 -8.48 10.89 -9.07
C GLY A 60 -8.03 11.80 -7.93
N ASN A 61 -7.53 11.24 -6.84
CA ASN A 61 -7.12 11.92 -5.61
C ASN A 61 -8.25 12.74 -4.96
N GLN A 62 -9.51 12.34 -5.14
CA GLN A 62 -10.62 12.92 -4.39
C GLN A 62 -10.46 12.57 -2.91
N LEU A 63 -10.24 13.59 -2.06
CA LEU A 63 -10.29 13.39 -0.62
C LEU A 63 -11.73 13.00 -0.23
N PRO A 64 -11.91 12.04 0.69
CA PRO A 64 -13.25 11.67 1.14
C PRO A 64 -13.98 12.91 1.66
N GLU A 65 -15.23 13.09 1.24
CA GLU A 65 -16.05 14.21 1.68
C GLU A 65 -16.15 14.18 3.21
N VAL A 66 -15.57 15.19 3.87
CA VAL A 66 -15.77 15.40 5.30
C VAL A 66 -17.21 15.87 5.46
N VAL A 67 -18.08 14.97 5.90
CA VAL A 67 -19.45 15.33 6.28
C VAL A 67 -19.34 16.27 7.49
N ALA A 68 -19.68 17.53 7.27
CA ALA A 68 -19.67 18.61 8.27
C ALA A 68 -20.84 18.50 9.26
#